data_AF-A0A150GYA8-F1
#
_entry.id   AF-A0A150GYA8-F1
#
_cell.length_a   1.000
_cell.length_b   1.000
_cell.length_c   1.000
_cell.angle_alpha   90.00
_cell.angle_beta   90.00
_cell.angle_gamma   90.00
#
_symmetry.space_group_name_H-M   'P 1'
#
loop_
_entity.id
_entity.type
_entity.pdbx_description
1 polymer ?
#
loop_
_entity_poly.entity_id
_entity_poly.type
_entity_poly.pdbx_seq_one_letter_code
_entity_poly.pdbx_strand_id
1 'polypeptide(L)'
;MSNVVVAVTPSQRNTFLSDAKAIRRTGGVVVAPYLTVLGCALRKARQGKFDELHGKGLSPRWRKGVEIEYMESGGWMLYDFGHFG
;
A
#
# COMPACT_ATOMS: atom_id res chain seq x y z
N MET A 1 -3.93 17.14 -10.37
CA MET A 1 -4.85 16.03 -10.02
C MET A 1 -5.55 16.38 -8.72
N SER A 2 -6.87 16.28 -8.70
CA SER A 2 -7.65 16.50 -7.47
C SER A 2 -7.80 15.17 -6.73
N ASN A 3 -7.46 15.16 -5.43
CA ASN A 3 -7.69 14.01 -4.57
C ASN A 3 -9.05 14.20 -3.87
N VAL A 4 -9.90 13.16 -3.88
CA VAL A 4 -11.16 13.14 -3.12
C VAL A 4 -10.99 12.16 -1.96
N VAL A 5 -11.32 12.61 -0.74
CA VAL A 5 -11.32 11.76 0.45
C VAL A 5 -12.76 11.37 0.78
N VAL A 6 -13.01 10.08 0.89
CA VAL A 6 -14.33 9.54 1.24
C VAL A 6 -14.21 8.82 2.57
N ALA A 7 -14.97 9.27 3.57
CA ALA A 7 -15.08 8.58 4.86
C ALA A 7 -16.01 7.37 4.70
N VAL A 8 -15.53 6.19 5.09
CA VAL A 8 -16.24 4.92 4.91
C VAL A 8 -16.08 4.03 6.14
N THR A 9 -16.99 3.08 6.32
CA THR A 9 -16.83 2.03 7.34
C THR A 9 -15.69 1.06 6.96
N PRO A 10 -15.20 0.24 7.91
CA PRO A 10 -14.17 -0.76 7.61
C PRO A 10 -14.59 -1.78 6.53
N SER A 11 -15.86 -2.19 6.50
CA SER A 11 -16.37 -3.11 5.48
C SER A 11 -16.37 -2.47 4.10
N GLN A 12 -16.90 -1.25 3.99
CA GLN A 12 -16.89 -0.47 2.75
C GLN A 12 -15.47 -0.21 2.25
N ARG A 13 -14.54 0.13 3.16
CA ARG A 13 -13.11 0.27 2.83
C ARG A 13 -12.57 -0.99 2.14
N ASN A 14 -12.87 -2.16 2.67
CA ASN A 14 -12.39 -3.42 2.10
C ASN A 14 -12.97 -3.65 0.70
N THR A 15 -14.26 -3.35 0.49
CA THR A 15 -14.89 -3.39 -0.84
C THR A 15 -14.19 -2.44 -1.82
N PHE A 16 -13.99 -1.17 -1.45
CA PHE A 16 -13.28 -0.20 -2.29
C PHE A 16 -11.87 -0.65 -2.69
N LEU A 17 -11.13 -1.25 -1.76
CA LEU A 17 -9.78 -1.74 -2.01
C LEU A 17 -9.76 -2.99 -2.88
N SER A 18 -10.73 -3.89 -2.71
CA SER A 18 -10.92 -5.07 -3.57
C SER A 18 -11.22 -4.65 -5.02
N ASP A 19 -12.10 -3.66 -5.19
CA ASP A 19 -12.57 -3.22 -6.49
C ASP A 19 -11.65 -2.17 -7.15
N ALA A 20 -10.60 -1.72 -6.45
CA ALA A 20 -9.68 -0.68 -6.90
C ALA A 20 -9.11 -0.94 -8.31
N LYS A 21 -8.82 -2.20 -8.65
CA LYS A 21 -8.32 -2.59 -9.98
C LYS A 21 -9.39 -2.42 -11.06
N ALA A 22 -10.64 -2.75 -10.76
CA ALA A 22 -11.76 -2.58 -11.68
C ALA A 22 -12.06 -1.08 -11.88
N ILE A 23 -12.15 -0.32 -10.78
CA ILE A 23 -12.37 1.14 -10.79
C ILE A 23 -11.32 1.87 -11.64
N ARG A 24 -10.03 1.48 -11.52
CA ARG A 24 -8.96 2.03 -12.34
C ARG A 24 -9.13 1.72 -13.83
N ARG A 25 -9.54 0.50 -14.17
CA ARG A 25 -9.71 0.06 -15.57
C ARG A 25 -10.89 0.74 -16.24
N THR A 26 -12.00 0.93 -15.52
CA THR A 26 -13.25 1.47 -16.10
C THR A 26 -13.31 2.99 -16.06
N GLY A 27 -12.85 3.61 -14.98
CA GLY A 27 -12.99 5.06 -14.75
C GLY A 27 -11.67 5.83 -14.70
N GLY A 28 -10.52 5.17 -14.81
CA GLY A 28 -9.22 5.83 -14.67
C GLY A 28 -8.90 6.33 -13.26
N VAL A 29 -9.71 5.96 -12.26
CA VAL A 29 -9.58 6.43 -10.88
C VAL A 29 -8.69 5.48 -10.07
N VAL A 30 -7.72 6.04 -9.34
CA VAL A 30 -6.88 5.28 -8.41
C VAL A 30 -7.48 5.36 -7.02
N VAL A 31 -7.81 4.19 -6.46
CA VAL A 31 -8.26 4.06 -5.07
C VAL A 31 -7.07 3.61 -4.22
N ALA A 32 -6.80 4.34 -3.15
CA ALA A 32 -5.77 4.00 -2.18
C ALA A 32 -6.29 4.23 -0.76
N PRO A 33 -5.78 3.49 0.24
CA PRO A 33 -6.07 3.80 1.63
C PRO A 33 -5.67 5.24 1.95
N TYR A 34 -6.56 5.98 2.61
CA TYR A 34 -6.19 7.25 3.21
C TYR A 34 -5.14 7.02 4.29
N LEU A 35 -4.05 7.79 4.24
CA LEU A 35 -3.01 7.77 5.24
C LEU A 35 -3.10 9.06 6.05
N THR A 36 -2.97 8.94 7.38
CA THR A 36 -2.75 10.10 8.25
C THR A 36 -1.41 10.75 7.91
N VAL A 37 -1.16 11.96 8.42
CA VAL A 37 0.14 12.63 8.27
C VAL A 37 1.30 11.73 8.71
N LEU A 38 1.13 11.04 9.84
CA LEU A 38 2.09 10.05 10.33
C LEU A 38 2.25 8.87 9.36
N GLY A 39 1.14 8.34 8.83
CA GLY A 39 1.17 7.27 7.83
C GLY A 39 1.90 7.68 6.55
N CYS A 40 1.72 8.91 6.08
CA CYS A 40 2.46 9.47 4.95
C CYS A 40 3.97 9.58 5.24
N ALA A 41 4.34 10.06 6.43
CA ALA A 41 5.74 10.14 6.85
C ALA A 41 6.39 8.76 6.92
N LEU A 42 5.70 7.77 7.52
CA LEU A 42 6.16 6.38 7.57
C LEU A 42 6.34 5.79 6.17
N ARG A 43 5.37 6.00 5.27
CA ARG A 43 5.47 5.50 3.89
C ARG A 43 6.68 6.09 3.17
N LYS A 44 6.90 7.40 3.32
CA LYS A 44 8.07 8.08 2.75
C LYS A 44 9.39 7.52 3.32
N ALA A 45 9.46 7.32 4.63
CA ALA A 45 10.64 6.73 5.29
C ALA A 45 10.92 5.30 4.82
N ARG A 46 9.88 4.55 4.47
CA ARG A 46 9.97 3.15 4.01
C ARG A 46 10.14 2.99 2.49
N GLN A 47 10.00 4.07 1.72
CA GLN A 47 10.08 4.04 0.25
C GLN A 47 11.41 3.48 -0.25
N GLY A 48 12.54 3.87 0.36
CA GLY A 48 13.85 3.35 -0.03
C GLY A 48 13.95 1.82 0.08
N LYS A 49 13.31 1.22 1.09
CA LYS A 49 13.27 -0.24 1.23
C LYS A 49 12.36 -0.89 0.19
N PHE A 50 11.24 -0.25 -0.13
CA PHE A 50 10.37 -0.70 -1.22
C PHE A 50 11.16 -0.76 -2.54
N ASP A 51 11.89 0.29 -2.87
CA ASP A 51 12.65 0.39 -4.10
C ASP A 51 13.81 -0.62 -4.13
N GLU A 52 14.46 -0.88 -3.00
CA GLU A 52 15.50 -1.90 -2.87
C GLU A 52 14.96 -3.31 -3.17
N LEU A 53 13.82 -3.70 -2.59
CA LEU A 53 13.18 -4.99 -2.83
C LEU A 53 12.74 -5.12 -4.29
N HIS A 54 12.25 -4.02 -4.88
CA HIS A 54 11.89 -3.98 -6.29
C HIS A 54 13.12 -4.18 -7.19
N GLY A 55 14.23 -3.50 -6.89
CA GLY A 55 15.51 -3.65 -7.60
C GLY A 55 16.10 -5.07 -7.51
N LYS A 56 15.77 -5.82 -6.45
CA LYS A 56 16.12 -7.24 -6.27
C LYS A 56 15.19 -8.21 -7.00
N GLY A 57 14.15 -7.73 -7.69
CA GLY A 57 13.17 -8.58 -8.38
C GLY A 57 12.12 -9.22 -7.46
N LEU A 58 12.03 -8.81 -6.19
CA LEU A 58 11.15 -9.44 -5.18
C LEU A 58 9.70 -8.92 -5.22
N SER A 59 9.30 -8.20 -6.26
CA SER A 59 7.90 -7.77 -6.50
C SER A 59 7.17 -7.20 -5.26
N PRO A 60 7.70 -6.15 -4.60
CA PRO A 60 7.13 -5.63 -3.36
C PRO A 60 5.77 -4.95 -3.59
N ARG A 61 4.92 -4.97 -2.56
CA ARG A 61 3.62 -4.28 -2.52
C ARG A 61 3.37 -3.65 -1.15
N TRP A 62 2.61 -2.55 -1.16
CA TRP A 62 2.16 -1.91 0.07
C TRP A 62 0.96 -2.64 0.65
N ARG A 63 1.06 -3.06 1.92
CA ARG A 63 -0.05 -3.63 2.70
C ARG A 63 -0.51 -2.63 3.76
N LYS A 64 -1.83 -2.50 3.90
CA LYS A 64 -2.49 -1.52 4.80
C LYS A 64 -1.99 -0.07 4.63
N GLY A 65 -1.35 0.25 3.51
CA GLY A 65 -0.84 1.57 3.17
C GLY A 65 0.58 1.91 3.64
N VAL A 66 1.15 1.21 4.63
CA VAL A 66 2.50 1.50 5.19
C VAL A 66 3.39 0.27 5.42
N GLU A 67 2.81 -0.92 5.49
CA GLU A 67 3.56 -2.19 5.58
C GLU A 67 4.06 -2.57 4.18
N ILE A 68 5.18 -3.30 4.08
CA ILE A 68 5.67 -3.84 2.81
C ILE A 68 5.59 -5.36 2.87
N GLU A 69 4.94 -5.95 1.87
CA GLU A 69 5.08 -7.38 1.58
C GLU A 69 5.89 -7.56 0.30
N TYR A 70 6.64 -8.65 0.20
CA TYR A 70 7.42 -8.98 -0.97
C TYR A 70 7.34 -10.48 -1.26
N MET A 71 7.60 -10.85 -2.52
CA MET A 71 7.60 -12.23 -2.99
C MET A 71 9.01 -12.80 -2.88
N GLU A 72 9.15 -13.86 -2.08
CA GLU A 72 10.41 -14.57 -1.90
C GLU A 72 10.13 -16.08 -1.88
N SER A 73 10.87 -16.84 -2.69
CA SER A 73 10.76 -18.31 -2.74
C SER A 73 9.32 -18.83 -2.96
N GLY A 74 8.50 -18.09 -3.71
CA GLY A 74 7.11 -18.43 -4.00
C GLY A 74 6.11 -18.09 -2.88
N GLY A 75 6.55 -17.46 -1.80
CA GLY A 75 5.72 -17.01 -0.68
C GLY A 75 5.69 -15.49 -0.53
N TRP A 76 4.58 -14.95 -0.01
CA TRP A 76 4.50 -13.56 0.41
C TRP A 76 5.06 -13.40 1.82
N MET A 77 6.13 -12.61 1.94
CA MET A 77 6.79 -12.28 3.20
C MET A 77 6.44 -10.86 3.62
N LEU A 78 6.21 -10.62 4.91
CA LEU A 78 6.06 -9.29 5.47
C LEU A 78 7.44 -8.76 5.89
N TYR A 79 7.83 -7.59 5.39
CA TYR A 79 9.08 -6.97 5.79
C TYR A 79 8.98 -6.46 7.23
N ASP A 80 9.83 -6.99 8.10
CA ASP A 80 9.96 -6.52 9.47
C ASP A 80 10.86 -5.27 9.51
N PHE A 81 10.28 -4.14 9.93
CA PHE A 81 11.03 -2.90 10.12
C PHE A 81 11.74 -2.82 11.49
N GLY A 82 11.60 -3.87 12.32
CA GLY A 82 11.93 -3.83 13.73
C GLY A 82 10.91 -3.02 14.51
N HIS A 83 10.76 -3.33 15.81
CA HIS A 83 10.10 -2.41 16.72
C HIS A 83 11.05 -1.24 16.95
N PHE A 84 10.62 -0.03 16.60
CA PHE A 84 11.21 1.16 17.22
C PHE A 84 10.84 1.08 18.70
N GLY A 85 11.81 0.73 19.54
CA GLY A 85 11.72 0.88 21.00
C GLY A 85 11.66 2.35 21.39
#